data_AF-A0AAD5A005-F1
#
_entry.id   AF-A0AAD5A005-F1
#
_cell.length_a   1.000
_cell.length_b   1.000
_cell.length_c   1.000
_cell.angle_alpha   90.00
_cell.angle_beta   90.00
_cell.angle_gamma   90.00
#
_symmetry.space_group_name_H-M   'P 1'
#
loop_
_entity.id
_entity.type
_entity.pdbx_description
1 polymer ?
#
loop_
_entity_poly.entity_id
_entity_poly.type
_entity_poly.pdbx_seq_one_letter_code
_entity_poly.pdbx_strand_id
1 'polypeptide(L)'
;LSVMVHCRERGDEMIVGDLSHLHIYEQGGSAQLAGVHSTTLTTMADGTFDLEQLESKIRHGYPDVHYPRSRLVCLENTHNIMGGRVLPVAFLQQLRSIADKYGLVVHIDGARLMNAAVALDVHPSVILKHCHTVSVCLSKVRALLTESVCLNSIPRF
;
A
#
# COMPACT_ATOMS: atom_id res chain seq x y z
N LEU A 1 11.17 1.05 -4.64
CA LEU A 1 11.59 2.45 -4.36
C LEU A 1 10.71 3.13 -3.31
N SER A 2 9.38 3.06 -3.41
CA SER A 2 8.45 3.69 -2.45
C SER A 2 8.64 3.23 -1.00
N VAL A 3 8.93 1.95 -0.78
CA VAL A 3 9.24 1.40 0.56
C VAL A 3 10.41 2.13 1.22
N MET A 4 11.49 2.42 0.50
CA MET A 4 12.67 3.13 1.05
C MET A 4 12.41 4.62 1.34
N VAL A 5 11.38 5.22 0.75
CA VAL A 5 11.01 6.63 1.03
C VAL A 5 10.43 6.75 2.44
N HIS A 6 9.67 5.73 2.86
CA HIS A 6 8.89 5.71 4.10
C HIS A 6 9.56 4.92 5.21
N CYS A 7 10.24 3.82 4.86
CA CYS A 7 11.04 3.02 5.77
C CYS A 7 12.51 3.42 5.60
N ARG A 8 12.96 4.35 6.44
CA ARG A 8 14.30 4.97 6.35
C ARG A 8 15.32 4.28 7.24
N GLU A 9 14.86 3.52 8.23
CA GLU A 9 15.70 2.87 9.22
C GLU A 9 15.61 1.35 9.10
N ARG A 10 16.74 0.68 9.33
CA ARG A 10 16.75 -0.79 9.42
C ARG A 10 15.93 -1.21 10.64
N GLY A 11 15.12 -2.25 10.47
CA GLY A 11 14.16 -2.67 11.49
C GLY A 11 12.80 -1.98 11.37
N ASP A 12 12.60 -1.09 10.39
CA ASP A 12 11.26 -0.71 9.97
C ASP A 12 10.53 -1.91 9.34
N GLU A 13 9.21 -1.91 9.50
CA GLU A 13 8.30 -2.94 9.00
C GLU A 13 7.27 -2.30 8.06
N MET A 14 6.99 -3.02 6.98
CA MET A 14 5.83 -2.81 6.14
C MET A 14 4.80 -3.94 6.33
N ILE A 15 3.53 -3.57 6.39
CA ILE A 15 2.41 -4.49 6.40
C ILE A 15 1.82 -4.54 4.98
N VAL A 16 1.62 -5.74 4.44
CA VAL A 16 1.25 -5.93 3.03
C VAL A 16 0.35 -7.15 2.86
N GLY A 17 -0.52 -7.18 1.85
CA GLY A 17 -1.27 -8.40 1.50
C GLY A 17 -0.34 -9.53 1.03
N ASP A 18 -0.64 -10.76 1.45
CA ASP A 18 0.07 -11.99 1.08
C ASP A 18 0.06 -12.27 -0.43
N LEU A 19 -0.97 -11.80 -1.14
CA LEU A 19 -1.09 -11.89 -2.60
C LEU A 19 -0.60 -10.66 -3.37
N SER A 20 -0.02 -9.66 -2.69
CA SER A 20 0.42 -8.44 -3.39
C SER A 20 1.64 -8.67 -4.29
N HIS A 21 1.75 -7.86 -5.34
CA HIS A 21 2.89 -7.83 -6.25
C HIS A 21 4.20 -7.52 -5.49
N LEU A 22 4.15 -6.54 -4.57
CA LEU A 22 5.28 -6.15 -3.71
C LEU A 22 5.82 -7.33 -2.89
N HIS A 23 4.95 -8.27 -2.50
CA HIS A 23 5.34 -9.46 -1.74
C HIS A 23 5.82 -10.60 -2.63
N ILE A 24 5.09 -10.92 -3.71
CA ILE A 24 5.32 -12.14 -4.51
C ILE A 24 6.31 -11.93 -5.65
N TYR A 25 6.21 -10.81 -6.38
CA TYR A 25 6.86 -10.67 -7.70
C TYR A 25 8.10 -9.77 -7.72
N GLU A 26 8.56 -9.30 -6.56
CA GLU A 26 9.74 -8.42 -6.46
C GLU A 26 10.99 -9.13 -5.92
N GLN A 27 11.01 -10.47 -5.92
CA GLN A 27 12.14 -11.27 -5.43
C GLN A 27 12.57 -10.89 -4.00
N GLY A 28 11.63 -10.42 -3.17
CA GLY A 28 11.92 -9.94 -1.81
C GLY A 28 12.78 -8.67 -1.77
N GLY A 29 12.72 -7.81 -2.79
CA GLY A 29 13.52 -6.59 -2.88
C GLY A 29 13.39 -5.64 -1.69
N SER A 30 12.24 -5.62 -1.02
CA SER A 30 12.02 -4.88 0.24
C SER A 30 12.95 -5.36 1.36
N ALA A 31 13.13 -6.67 1.52
CA ALA A 31 14.06 -7.23 2.49
C ALA A 31 15.52 -7.10 2.02
N GLN A 32 15.79 -7.42 0.76
CA GLN A 32 17.16 -7.46 0.22
C GLN A 32 17.81 -6.09 0.10
N LEU A 33 17.07 -5.10 -0.42
CA LEU A 33 17.61 -3.77 -0.74
C LEU A 33 17.29 -2.75 0.35
N ALA A 34 16.05 -2.75 0.86
CA ALA A 34 15.63 -1.76 1.85
C ALA A 34 15.89 -2.21 3.29
N GLY A 35 16.14 -3.50 3.55
CA GLY A 35 16.32 -4.01 4.90
C GLY A 35 15.05 -3.88 5.76
N VAL A 36 13.88 -3.95 5.11
CA VAL A 36 12.56 -3.76 5.73
C VAL A 36 11.92 -5.11 5.99
N HIS A 37 11.39 -5.30 7.19
CA HIS A 37 10.63 -6.49 7.54
C HIS A 37 9.24 -6.43 6.89
N SER A 38 8.75 -7.54 6.37
CA SER A 38 7.41 -7.62 5.77
C SER A 38 6.50 -8.50 6.61
N THR A 39 5.43 -7.91 7.12
CA THR A 39 4.36 -8.64 7.80
C THR A 39 3.17 -8.76 6.86
N THR A 40 2.75 -9.99 6.58
CA THR A 40 1.68 -10.24 5.62
C THR A 40 0.30 -10.24 6.27
N LEU A 41 -0.71 -9.78 5.55
CA LEU A 41 -2.14 -9.94 5.86
C LEU A 41 -2.77 -10.89 4.85
N THR A 42 -3.77 -11.65 5.29
CA THR A 42 -4.50 -12.54 4.39
C THR A 42 -5.38 -11.71 3.47
N THR A 43 -5.13 -11.76 2.16
CA THR A 43 -5.99 -11.12 1.17
C THR A 43 -7.33 -11.86 1.09
N MET A 44 -8.42 -11.11 1.27
CA MET A 44 -9.78 -11.61 1.15
C MET A 44 -10.20 -11.77 -0.30
N ALA A 45 -11.29 -12.52 -0.53
CA ALA A 45 -11.77 -12.81 -1.88
C ALA A 45 -12.05 -11.54 -2.70
N ASP A 46 -12.44 -10.43 -2.06
CA ASP A 46 -12.69 -9.14 -2.70
C ASP A 46 -11.43 -8.30 -3.01
N GLY A 47 -10.26 -8.81 -2.66
CA GLY A 47 -8.97 -8.13 -2.84
C GLY A 47 -8.59 -7.20 -1.68
N THR A 48 -9.48 -7.00 -0.70
CA THR A 48 -9.17 -6.27 0.53
C THR A 48 -8.50 -7.21 1.55
N PHE A 49 -8.27 -6.74 2.77
CA PHE A 49 -7.87 -7.58 3.90
C PHE A 49 -8.63 -7.14 5.15
N ASP A 50 -8.66 -8.00 6.16
CA ASP A 50 -9.34 -7.70 7.42
C ASP A 50 -8.60 -6.57 8.18
N LEU A 51 -9.34 -5.51 8.49
CA LEU A 51 -8.84 -4.35 9.21
C LEU A 51 -8.60 -4.63 10.70
N GLU A 52 -9.34 -5.55 11.30
CA GLU A 52 -9.07 -6.01 12.68
C GLU A 52 -7.76 -6.81 12.71
N GLN A 53 -7.56 -7.67 11.71
CA GLN A 53 -6.28 -8.36 11.53
C GLN A 53 -5.13 -7.36 11.32
N LEU A 54 -5.31 -6.32 10.51
CA LEU A 54 -4.32 -5.25 10.39
C LEU A 54 -3.99 -4.64 11.75
N GLU A 55 -4.99 -4.16 12.48
CA GLU A 55 -4.80 -3.45 13.75
C GLU A 55 -4.09 -4.32 14.81
N SER A 56 -4.38 -5.63 14.82
CA SER A 56 -3.70 -6.59 15.70
C SER A 56 -2.24 -6.87 15.34
N LYS A 57 -1.85 -6.68 14.07
CA LYS A 57 -0.48 -6.87 13.60
C LYS A 57 0.37 -5.61 13.72
N ILE A 58 -0.24 -4.43 13.86
CA ILE A 58 0.49 -3.20 14.16
C ILE A 58 1.17 -3.35 15.52
N ARG A 59 2.48 -3.10 15.56
CA ARG A 59 3.27 -3.18 16.79
C ARG A 59 3.12 -1.88 17.57
N HIS A 60 2.44 -1.97 18.70
CA HIS A 60 2.24 -0.87 19.65
C HIS A 60 3.33 -0.92 20.74
N GLY A 61 3.82 0.23 21.20
CA GLY A 61 4.79 0.29 22.32
C GLY A 61 6.23 0.61 21.94
N TYR A 62 6.46 1.19 20.76
CA TYR A 62 7.80 1.66 20.39
C TYR A 62 8.30 2.78 21.34
N PRO A 63 9.57 2.76 21.80
CA PRO A 63 10.64 1.82 21.48
C PRO A 63 10.60 0.50 22.28
N ASP A 64 10.45 -0.62 21.57
CA ASP A 64 10.78 -1.98 22.03
C ASP A 64 11.86 -2.55 21.10
N VAL A 65 12.94 -3.08 21.68
CA VAL A 65 14.10 -3.60 20.93
C VAL A 65 13.86 -4.98 20.32
N HIS A 66 12.81 -5.69 20.74
CA HIS A 66 12.52 -7.06 20.28
C HIS A 66 11.67 -7.10 19.01
N TYR A 67 10.98 -6.00 18.68
CA TYR A 67 10.03 -5.95 17.57
C TYR A 67 10.46 -4.92 16.51
N PRO A 68 10.16 -5.19 15.23
CA PRO A 68 10.34 -4.20 14.19
C PRO A 68 9.29 -3.09 14.33
N ARG A 69 9.58 -1.93 13.73
CA ARG A 69 8.74 -0.74 13.83
C ARG A 69 7.74 -0.70 12.69
N SER A 70 6.44 -0.90 12.96
CA SER A 70 5.42 -0.72 11.93
C SER A 70 5.44 0.72 11.42
N ARG A 71 5.70 0.91 10.12
CA ARG A 71 5.79 2.24 9.49
C ARG A 71 4.86 2.42 8.30
N LEU A 72 4.67 1.35 7.53
CA LEU A 72 4.09 1.43 6.20
C LEU A 72 3.02 0.36 6.02
N VAL A 73 1.87 0.72 5.47
CA VAL A 73 0.88 -0.21 4.93
C VAL A 73 0.85 -0.08 3.41
N CYS A 74 1.06 -1.20 2.72
CA CYS A 74 1.09 -1.28 1.27
C CYS A 74 -0.18 -1.96 0.74
N LEU A 75 -0.88 -1.27 -0.16
CA LEU A 75 -2.05 -1.77 -0.88
C LEU A 75 -1.73 -1.96 -2.36
N GLU A 76 -2.49 -2.81 -3.04
CA GLU A 76 -2.47 -2.93 -4.50
C GLU A 76 -3.87 -2.62 -5.04
N ASN A 77 -3.99 -1.58 -5.89
CA ASN A 77 -5.28 -1.19 -6.47
C ASN A 77 -5.13 -0.74 -7.93
N THR A 78 -5.59 -1.50 -8.93
CA THR A 78 -6.34 -2.77 -8.83
C THR A 78 -5.45 -3.98 -8.49
N HIS A 79 -5.98 -4.93 -7.73
CA HIS A 79 -5.26 -6.13 -7.33
C HIS A 79 -5.16 -7.15 -8.49
N ASN A 80 -3.94 -7.34 -9.01
CA ASN A 80 -3.63 -8.08 -10.22
C ASN A 80 -3.92 -9.58 -10.09
N ILE A 81 -3.42 -10.22 -9.03
CA ILE A 81 -3.63 -11.67 -8.79
C ILE A 81 -5.11 -12.01 -8.61
N MET A 82 -5.89 -11.08 -8.02
CA MET A 82 -7.32 -11.27 -7.78
C MET A 82 -8.19 -11.00 -9.02
N GLY A 83 -7.60 -10.94 -10.21
CA GLY A 83 -8.32 -10.69 -11.46
C GLY A 83 -8.64 -9.21 -11.71
N GLY A 84 -7.85 -8.30 -11.14
CA GLY A 84 -8.05 -6.85 -11.30
C GLY A 84 -9.11 -6.27 -10.37
N ARG A 85 -9.34 -6.87 -9.20
CA ARG A 85 -10.32 -6.35 -8.23
C ARG A 85 -9.95 -4.94 -7.77
N VAL A 86 -11.00 -4.16 -7.56
CA VAL A 86 -10.90 -2.76 -7.17
C VAL A 86 -11.26 -2.65 -5.69
N LEU A 87 -10.42 -1.97 -4.93
CA LEU A 87 -10.66 -1.77 -3.50
C LEU A 87 -11.79 -0.75 -3.29
N PRO A 88 -12.83 -1.06 -2.50
CA PRO A 88 -13.90 -0.11 -2.19
C PRO A 88 -13.39 1.16 -1.50
N VAL A 89 -13.99 2.32 -1.80
CA VAL A 89 -13.60 3.60 -1.18
C VAL A 89 -13.81 3.58 0.34
N ALA A 90 -14.89 2.93 0.81
CA ALA A 90 -15.16 2.79 2.24
C ALA A 90 -14.03 2.05 2.98
N PHE A 91 -13.48 0.99 2.37
CA PHE A 91 -12.33 0.28 2.91
C PHE A 91 -11.10 1.18 2.99
N LEU A 92 -10.79 1.93 1.91
CA LEU A 92 -9.67 2.87 1.90
C LEU A 92 -9.81 3.96 2.97
N GLN A 93 -11.03 4.43 3.22
CA GLN A 93 -11.31 5.42 4.27
C GLN A 93 -11.10 4.86 5.68
N GLN A 94 -11.59 3.65 5.95
CA GLN A 94 -11.39 2.98 7.25
C GLN A 94 -9.91 2.68 7.48
N LEU A 95 -9.22 2.16 6.46
CA LEU A 95 -7.79 1.93 6.51
C LEU A 95 -7.00 3.20 6.79
N ARG A 96 -7.33 4.30 6.10
CA ARG A 96 -6.70 5.61 6.33
C ARG A 96 -6.86 6.06 7.78
N SER A 97 -8.05 5.86 8.35
CA SER A 97 -8.33 6.22 9.74
C SER A 97 -7.49 5.41 10.74
N ILE A 98 -7.31 4.10 10.49
CA ILE A 98 -6.43 3.23 11.29
C ILE A 98 -4.97 3.68 11.14
N ALA A 99 -4.53 3.95 9.92
CA ALA A 99 -3.17 4.41 9.66
C ALA A 99 -2.86 5.73 10.38
N ASP A 100 -3.78 6.70 10.35
CA ASP A 100 -3.63 7.97 11.05
C ASP A 100 -3.60 7.78 12.58
N LYS A 101 -4.44 6.89 13.12
CA LYS A 101 -4.45 6.54 14.56
C LYS A 101 -3.09 6.01 15.04
N TYR A 102 -2.40 5.24 14.21
CA TYR A 102 -1.12 4.61 14.56
C TYR A 102 0.11 5.29 13.95
N GLY A 103 -0.06 6.43 13.27
CA GLY A 103 1.05 7.15 12.63
C GLY A 103 1.71 6.37 11.49
N LEU A 104 0.97 5.49 10.81
CA LEU A 104 1.44 4.70 9.68
C LEU A 104 1.26 5.46 8.37
N VAL A 105 2.19 5.25 7.44
CA VAL A 105 2.08 5.72 6.07
C VAL A 105 1.30 4.70 5.25
N VAL A 106 0.49 5.18 4.30
CA VAL A 106 -0.29 4.32 3.38
C VAL A 106 0.25 4.52 1.97
N HIS A 107 0.73 3.44 1.37
CA HIS A 107 1.16 3.41 -0.03
C HIS A 107 0.20 2.56 -0.86
N ILE A 108 -0.20 3.07 -2.02
CA ILE A 108 -0.96 2.31 -3.02
C ILE A 108 -0.06 2.00 -4.21
N ASP A 109 0.14 0.72 -4.51
CA ASP A 109 0.56 0.27 -5.83
C ASP A 109 -0.64 0.42 -6.78
N GLY A 110 -0.63 1.55 -7.48
CA GLY A 110 -1.66 2.02 -8.39
C GLY A 110 -1.31 1.74 -9.86
N ALA A 111 -0.65 0.61 -10.15
CA ALA A 111 -0.27 0.26 -11.53
C ALA A 111 -1.44 0.34 -12.54
N ARG A 112 -2.68 0.25 -12.06
CA ARG A 112 -3.93 0.41 -12.85
C ARG A 112 -4.93 1.34 -12.15
N LEU A 113 -4.46 2.39 -11.48
CA LEU A 113 -5.30 3.32 -10.72
C LEU A 113 -6.45 3.91 -11.55
N MET A 114 -6.20 4.26 -12.82
CA MET A 114 -7.24 4.83 -13.69
C MET A 114 -8.37 3.84 -13.96
N ASN A 115 -8.06 2.55 -14.10
CA ASN A 115 -9.05 1.49 -14.24
C ASN A 115 -9.91 1.37 -12.98
N ALA A 116 -9.29 1.47 -11.79
CA ALA A 116 -10.00 1.47 -10.52
C ALA A 116 -10.99 2.65 -10.42
N ALA A 117 -10.55 3.85 -10.82
CA ALA A 117 -11.40 5.05 -10.82
C ALA A 117 -12.62 4.92 -11.73
N VAL A 118 -12.42 4.40 -12.96
CA VAL A 118 -13.52 4.14 -13.91
C VAL A 118 -14.48 3.07 -13.38
N ALA A 119 -13.97 1.99 -12.81
CA ALA A 119 -14.81 0.90 -12.29
C ALA A 119 -15.63 1.31 -11.06
N LEU A 120 -15.13 2.25 -10.25
CA LEU A 120 -15.84 2.80 -9.10
C LEU A 120 -16.75 3.98 -9.46
N ASP A 121 -16.72 4.46 -10.71
CA ASP A 121 -17.39 5.68 -11.16
C ASP A 121 -17.07 6.90 -10.28
N VAL A 122 -15.77 7.06 -9.95
CA VAL A 122 -15.28 8.18 -9.15
C VAL A 122 -14.07 8.84 -9.79
N HIS A 123 -13.86 10.12 -9.48
CA HIS A 123 -12.63 10.80 -9.86
C HIS A 123 -11.42 10.16 -9.14
N PRO A 124 -10.25 9.96 -9.80
CA PRO A 124 -9.07 9.36 -9.16
C PRO A 124 -8.65 10.05 -7.86
N SER A 125 -8.88 11.36 -7.73
CA SER A 125 -8.61 12.11 -6.51
C SER A 125 -9.38 11.60 -5.29
N VAL A 126 -10.53 10.94 -5.48
CA VAL A 126 -11.31 10.34 -4.38
C VAL A 126 -10.53 9.19 -3.77
N ILE A 127 -9.96 8.31 -4.60
CA ILE A 127 -9.11 7.19 -4.16
C ILE A 127 -7.83 7.73 -3.51
N LEU A 128 -7.18 8.71 -4.16
CA LEU A 128 -5.89 9.24 -3.74
C LEU A 128 -5.95 10.03 -2.41
N LYS A 129 -7.13 10.52 -2.01
CA LYS A 129 -7.31 11.18 -0.69
C LYS A 129 -7.04 10.24 0.48
N HIS A 130 -7.08 8.94 0.27
CA HIS A 130 -6.97 7.93 1.32
C HIS A 130 -5.59 7.25 1.38
N CYS A 131 -4.64 7.66 0.53
CA CYS A 131 -3.25 7.23 0.61
C CYS A 131 -2.33 8.41 0.92
N HIS A 132 -1.08 8.14 1.30
CA HIS A 132 -0.02 9.13 1.40
C HIS A 132 0.81 9.17 0.12
N THR A 133 1.07 8.01 -0.46
CA THR A 133 1.78 7.91 -1.74
C THR A 133 1.13 6.88 -2.65
N VAL A 134 1.28 7.08 -3.95
CA VAL A 134 0.80 6.15 -4.96
C VAL A 134 1.87 5.92 -6.01
N SER A 135 2.06 4.68 -6.43
CA SER A 135 2.84 4.36 -7.64
C SER A 135 1.87 4.24 -8.82
N VAL A 136 2.06 5.00 -9.89
CA VAL A 136 1.23 4.90 -11.10
C VAL A 136 2.09 4.37 -12.25
N CYS A 137 1.61 3.35 -12.95
CA CYS A 137 2.32 2.77 -14.10
C CYS A 137 1.78 3.37 -15.40
N LEU A 138 2.63 4.08 -16.15
CA LEU A 138 2.24 4.74 -17.40
C LEU A 138 2.23 3.79 -18.61
N SER A 139 2.94 2.66 -18.53
CA SER A 139 2.97 1.68 -19.62
C SER A 139 1.75 0.78 -19.70
N LYS A 140 0.97 0.67 -18.62
CA LYS A 140 -0.28 -0.10 -18.60
C LYS A 140 -1.48 0.74 -19.07
N VAL A 141 -1.37 2.07 -19.02
CA VAL A 141 -2.35 3.01 -19.56
C VAL A 141 -1.91 3.37 -20.98
N ARG A 142 -2.21 2.53 -21.98
CA ARG A 142 -1.99 2.64 -23.46
C ARG A 142 -1.33 3.93 -24.05
N ALA A 143 -0.22 4.45 -23.54
CA ALA A 143 0.34 5.71 -24.03
C ALA A 143 1.86 5.82 -24.06
N LEU A 144 2.67 5.18 -23.20
CA LEU A 144 4.12 5.39 -23.27
C LEU A 144 5.00 4.21 -22.79
N LEU A 145 6.25 4.20 -23.28
CA LEU A 145 7.32 3.30 -22.86
C LEU A 145 7.53 3.41 -21.34
N THR A 146 7.83 2.27 -20.71
CA THR A 146 7.88 1.98 -19.27
C THR A 146 8.44 3.08 -18.36
N GLU A 147 7.56 3.77 -17.64
CA GLU A 147 7.89 4.53 -16.42
C GLU A 147 6.79 4.36 -15.36
N SER A 148 7.18 4.25 -14.09
CA SER A 148 6.30 4.34 -12.93
C SER A 148 6.66 5.56 -12.10
N VAL A 149 5.66 6.38 -11.75
CA VAL A 149 5.83 7.61 -10.98
C VAL A 149 5.27 7.40 -9.59
N CYS A 150 6.06 7.69 -8.55
CA CYS A 150 5.60 7.76 -7.18
C CYS A 150 5.14 9.20 -6.88
N LEU A 151 3.84 9.39 -6.68
CA LEU A 151 3.25 10.69 -6.36
C LEU A 151 2.93 10.75 -4.87
N ASN A 152 3.24 11.89 -4.24
CA ASN A 152 2.81 12.19 -2.88
C ASN A 152 1.39 12.78 -2.94
N SER A 153 0.47 12.26 -2.15
CA SER A 153 -0.82 12.92 -1.96
C SER A 153 -0.57 14.19 -1.15
N ILE A 154 -0.83 15.34 -1.75
CA ILE A 154 -0.57 16.68 -1.19
C ILE A 154 -1.16 16.79 0.23
N PRO A 155 -0.41 17.31 1.23
CA PRO A 155 -1.00 17.62 2.54
C PRO A 155 -1.98 18.78 2.39
N ARG A 156 -3.19 18.64 2.97
CA ARG A 156 -4.08 19.80 3.10
C ARG A 156 -3.45 20.78 4.09
N PHE A 157 -3.28 22.02 3.66
CA PHE A 157 -3.08 23.18 4.55
C PHE A 157 -4.36 23.44 5.36
#